data_AF-A0A7C6I3G9-F1
#
_entry.id   AF-A0A7C6I3G9-F1
#
_cell.length_a   1.000
_cell.length_b   1.000
_cell.length_c   1.000
_cell.angle_alpha   90.00
_cell.angle_beta   90.00
_cell.angle_gamma   90.00
#
_symmetry.space_group_name_H-M   'P 1'
#
loop_
_entity.id
_entity.type
_entity.pdbx_description
1 polymer ?
#
loop_
_entity_poly.entity_id
_entity_poly.type
_entity_poly.pdbx_seq_one_letter_code
_entity_poly.pdbx_strand_id
1 'polypeptide(L)' 'HRTYIELYDYFKVIPQKELDNVKYIVSDMFENYYKIARFFFHRATYLVDAFHLIRLVTECKLLSF' A
#
# COMPACT_ATOMS: atom_id res chain seq x y z
N HIS A 1 10.10 9.16 -3.05
CA HIS A 1 8.87 8.77 -2.34
C HIS A 1 7.75 9.69 -2.78
N ARG A 2 6.60 9.14 -3.21
CA ARG A 2 5.40 9.94 -3.49
C ARG A 2 4.77 10.34 -2.16
N THR A 3 4.35 11.59 -2.05
CA THR A 3 3.70 12.12 -0.86
C THR A 3 2.23 11.68 -0.81
N TYR A 4 1.63 11.75 0.38
CA TYR A 4 0.21 11.45 0.56
C TYR A 4 -0.70 12.27 -0.37
N ILE A 5 -0.38 13.56 -0.54
CA ILE A 5 -1.17 14.50 -1.35
C ILE A 5 -1.16 14.10 -2.83
N GLU A 6 0.00 13.79 -3.39
CA GLU A 6 0.12 13.39 -4.80
C GLU A 6 -0.68 12.13 -5.12
N LEU A 7 -0.70 11.17 -4.20
CA LEU A 7 -1.45 9.93 -4.35
C LEU A 7 -2.96 10.16 -4.18
N TYR A 8 -3.34 11.02 -3.25
CA TYR A 8 -4.74 11.41 -3.07
C TYR A 8 -5.30 12.07 -4.32
N ASP A 9 -4.57 13.04 -4.89
CA ASP A 9 -4.98 13.74 -6.10
C ASP A 9 -5.06 12.79 -7.30
N TYR A 10 -4.14 11.82 -7.38
CA TYR A 10 -4.15 10.78 -8.41
C TYR A 10 -5.40 9.88 -8.34
N PHE A 11 -5.76 9.36 -7.16
CA PHE A 11 -6.91 8.46 -7.04
C PHE A 11 -8.25 9.19 -7.07
N LYS A 12 -8.29 10.46 -6.68
CA LYS A 12 -9.51 11.28 -6.68
C LYS A 12 -10.13 11.48 -8.06
N VAL A 13 -9.32 11.45 -9.12
CA VAL A 13 -9.85 11.61 -10.50
C VAL A 13 -10.43 10.32 -11.08
N ILE A 14 -10.21 9.17 -10.42
CA ILE A 14 -10.72 7.88 -10.87
C ILE A 14 -12.15 7.69 -10.34
N PRO A 15 -13.11 7.29 -11.18
CA PRO A 15 -14.47 7.04 -10.73
C PRO A 15 -14.52 5.97 -9.62
N GLN A 16 -15.28 6.22 -8.54
CA GLN A 16 -15.38 5.29 -7.41
C GLN A 16 -15.85 3.88 -7.83
N LYS A 17 -16.68 3.77 -8.88
CA LYS A 17 -17.11 2.49 -9.44
C LYS A 17 -15.94 1.63 -9.92
N GLU A 18 -14.90 2.23 -10.48
CA GLU A 18 -13.70 1.51 -10.93
C GLU A 18 -12.84 1.10 -9.74
N LEU A 19 -12.68 1.98 -8.75
CA LEU A 19 -11.96 1.71 -7.52
C LEU A 19 -12.61 0.57 -6.72
N ASP A 20 -13.95 0.52 -6.67
CA ASP A 20 -14.71 -0.52 -5.99
C ASP A 20 -14.59 -1.91 -6.66
N ASN A 21 -14.17 -1.97 -7.92
CA ASN A 21 -13.91 -3.23 -8.63
C ASN A 21 -12.54 -3.84 -8.28
N VAL A 22 -11.67 -3.07 -7.62
CA VAL A 22 -10.36 -3.56 -7.20
C VAL A 22 -10.51 -4.55 -6.05
N LYS A 23 -9.95 -5.75 -6.23
CA LYS A 23 -10.03 -6.84 -5.25
C LYS A 23 -8.83 -6.89 -4.31
N TYR A 24 -7.65 -6.52 -4.79
CA TYR A 24 -6.40 -6.63 -4.05
C TYR A 24 -5.53 -5.40 -4.29
N ILE A 25 -4.88 -4.94 -3.23
CA ILE A 25 -3.86 -3.89 -3.27
C ILE A 25 -2.62 -4.44 -2.59
N VAL A 26 -1.47 -4.27 -3.25
CA VAL A 26 -0.17 -4.63 -2.69
C VAL A 26 0.67 -3.37 -2.60
N SER A 27 1.16 -3.03 -1.42
CA SER A 27 2.12 -1.94 -1.24
C SER A 27 3.07 -2.22 -0.08
N ASP A 28 4.09 -1.38 0.04
CA ASP A 28 5.01 -1.45 1.17
C ASP A 28 4.32 -1.14 2.52
N MET A 29 5.07 -1.25 3.63
CA MET A 29 4.55 -1.04 4.99
C MET A 29 4.39 0.44 5.38
N PHE A 30 4.48 1.38 4.45
CA PHE A 30 4.37 2.80 4.78
C PHE A 30 2.91 3.18 5.09
N GLU A 31 2.71 3.79 6.26
CA GLU A 31 1.39 4.13 6.80
C GLU A 31 0.55 4.98 5.84
N ASN A 32 1.18 5.86 5.06
CA ASN A 32 0.47 6.71 4.11
C ASN A 32 -0.18 5.90 2.97
N TYR A 33 0.48 4.85 2.46
CA TYR A 33 -0.14 4.00 1.45
C TYR A 33 -1.31 3.20 2.02
N TYR A 34 -1.18 2.72 3.26
CA TYR A 34 -2.28 2.08 3.96
C TYR A 34 -3.49 3.01 4.08
N LYS A 35 -3.29 4.25 4.54
CA LYS A 35 -4.36 5.25 4.68
C LYS A 35 -5.07 5.51 3.35
N ILE A 36 -4.31 5.70 2.28
CA ILE A 36 -4.88 5.94 0.94
C ILE A 36 -5.61 4.72 0.41
N ALA A 37 -5.04 3.52 0.57
CA ALA A 37 -5.67 2.29 0.14
C ALA A 37 -7.03 2.10 0.83
N ARG A 38 -7.10 2.36 2.14
CA ARG A 38 -8.36 2.28 2.91
C ARG A 38 -9.35 3.39 2.57
N PHE A 39 -8.88 4.56 2.15
CA PHE A 39 -9.73 5.69 1.76
C PHE A 39 -10.37 5.52 0.38
N PHE A 40 -9.66 4.97 -0.60
CA PHE A 40 -10.18 4.85 -1.97
C PHE A 40 -10.74 3.47 -2.30
N PHE A 41 -10.21 2.42 -1.69
CA PHE A 41 -10.48 1.03 -2.09
C PHE A 41 -11.12 0.23 -0.95
N HIS A 42 -12.32 0.64 -0.59
CA HIS A 42 -13.09 0.09 0.53
C HIS A 42 -13.33 -1.42 0.44
N ARG A 43 -13.42 -1.96 -0.79
CA ARG A 43 -13.72 -3.37 -1.07
C ARG A 43 -12.48 -4.23 -1.32
N ALA A 44 -11.32 -3.61 -1.47
CA ALA A 44 -10.08 -4.33 -1.76
C ALA A 44 -9.47 -4.92 -0.48
N THR A 45 -8.89 -6.10 -0.60
CA THR A 45 -8.02 -6.68 0.43
C THR A 45 -6.62 -6.05 0.30
N TYR A 46 -6.14 -5.46 1.38
CA TYR A 46 -4.81 -4.86 1.44
C TYR A 46 -3.77 -5.91 1.86
N LEU A 47 -2.73 -6.05 1.05
CA LEU A 47 -1.60 -6.95 1.26
C LEU A 47 -0.32 -6.14 1.36
N VAL A 48 0.53 -6.51 2.32
CA VAL A 48 1.87 -5.96 2.42
C VAL A 48 2.78 -6.66 1.42
N ASP A 49 3.63 -5.89 0.74
CA ASP A 49 4.62 -6.42 -0.20
C ASP A 49 5.60 -7.37 0.50
N ALA A 50 5.63 -8.63 0.03
CA ALA A 50 6.47 -9.69 0.54
C ALA A 50 7.97 -9.40 0.38
N PHE A 51 8.39 -8.60 -0.62
CA PHE A 51 9.79 -8.22 -0.78
C PHE A 51 10.30 -7.42 0.42
N HIS A 52 9.51 -6.44 0.86
CA HIS A 52 9.84 -5.63 2.04
C HIS A 52 9.86 -6.48 3.32
N LEU A 53 8.95 -7.46 3.43
CA LEU A 53 8.94 -8.41 4.53
C LEU A 53 10.20 -9.30 4.54
N ILE A 54 10.57 -9.88 3.39
CA ILE A 54 11.76 -10.73 3.25
C ILE A 54 13.02 -9.93 3.56
N ARG A 55 13.12 -8.69 3.08
CA ARG A 55 14.23 -7.79 3.40
C ARG A 55 14.32 -7.49 4.89
N LEU A 56 13.21 -7.10 5.53
CA LEU A 56 13.19 -6.83 6.96
C LEU A 56 13.64 -8.06 7.77
N VAL A 57 13.15 -9.25 7.44
CA VAL A 57 13.53 -10.50 8.12
C VAL A 57 15.01 -10.82 7.88
N THR A 58 15.51 -10.60 6.66
CA THR A 58 16.91 -10.91 6.30
C THR A 58 17.87 -9.92 6.97
N GLU A 59 17.60 -8.61 6.89
CA GLU A 59 18.39 -7.56 7.54
C GLU A 59 18.38 -7.71 9.06
N CYS A 60 17.24 -8.04 9.67
CA CYS A 60 17.13 -8.26 11.12
C CYS A 60 17.89 -9.52 11.58
N LYS A 61 17.89 -10.59 10.78
CA LYS A 61 18.68 -11.81 11.07
C LYS A 61 20.19 -11.63 10.88
N LEU A 62 20.62 -10.71 10.02
CA LEU A 62 22.05 -10.42 9.81
C LEU A 62 22.64 -9.56 10.94
N LEU A 63 21.82 -8.83 11.70
CA LEU A 63 22.24 -8.00 12.84
C LEU A 63 22.26 -8.75 14.19
N SER A 64 21.88 -10.03 14.20
CA SER A 64 21.81 -10.87 15.40
C SER A 64 22.94 -11.90 15.51
N PHE A 65 24.02 -11.74 14.75
CA PHE A 65 25.26 -12.52 14.83
C PHE A 65 26.46 -11.64 15.18
#